data_AF-A0A839YB92-F1
#
_entry.id   AF-A0A839YB92-F1
#
_cell.length_a   1.000
_cell.length_b   1.000
_cell.length_c   1.000
_cell.angle_alpha   90.00
_cell.angle_beta   90.00
_cell.angle_gamma   90.00
#
_symmetry.space_group_name_H-M   'P 1'
#
loop_
_entity.id
_entity.type
_entity.pdbx_description
1 polymer ?
#
loop_
_entity_poly.entity_id
_entity_poly.type
_entity_poly.pdbx_seq_one_letter_code
_entity_poly.pdbx_strand_id
1 'polypeptide(L)'
;MTAHLVARGYHVVAVDLPPFGYSEHDARARYDRRSQAARLRAVLAATSPMPAIVVAHSFGAGPATELALVDPKRVARLVLIDGALGELDPAGPGGNALLRLPFIAQPLVAATLTNPHAIGALSRSMLARKEAAAEWRETLRAPMRRPGTTAAYAAWLPSLLAADDGAPSRRTEALLGLKPAVRLIWGEADTVTPISQGLALARLLRAPITRLPGVGHVPHIEDPTHFLPALDAALEEPTQ
;
A
#
# COMPACT_ATOMS: atom_id res chain seq x y z
N MET A 1 8.72 -9.28 -8.43
CA MET A 1 8.31 -9.85 -7.13
C MET A 1 7.58 -11.20 -7.27
N THR A 2 6.39 -11.27 -7.89
CA THR A 2 5.60 -12.53 -7.97
C THR A 2 6.39 -13.72 -8.54
N ALA A 3 7.05 -13.56 -9.68
CA ALA A 3 7.83 -14.63 -10.30
C ALA A 3 8.95 -15.16 -9.38
N HIS A 4 9.61 -14.27 -8.65
CA HIS A 4 10.64 -14.62 -7.66
C HIS A 4 10.07 -15.46 -6.53
N LEU A 5 8.94 -15.05 -5.95
CA LEU A 5 8.30 -15.77 -4.85
C LEU A 5 7.78 -17.15 -5.28
N VAL A 6 7.22 -17.28 -6.48
CA VAL A 6 6.82 -18.58 -7.04
C VAL A 6 8.03 -19.48 -7.24
N ALA A 7 9.15 -18.96 -7.75
CA ALA A 7 10.40 -19.72 -7.89
C ALA A 7 10.96 -20.20 -6.54
N ARG A 8 10.67 -19.48 -5.45
CA ARG A 8 10.99 -19.90 -4.07
C ARG A 8 9.98 -20.87 -3.44
N GLY A 9 8.95 -21.28 -4.18
CA GLY A 9 7.95 -22.26 -3.73
C GLY A 9 6.75 -21.65 -2.98
N TYR A 10 6.57 -20.33 -2.98
CA TYR A 10 5.38 -19.71 -2.40
C TYR A 10 4.18 -19.82 -3.36
N HIS A 11 3.00 -20.08 -2.81
CA HIS A 11 1.75 -19.79 -3.49
C HIS A 11 1.43 -18.30 -3.34
N VAL A 12 1.42 -17.57 -4.47
CA VAL A 12 1.31 -16.11 -4.47
C VAL A 12 -0.04 -15.66 -5.01
N VAL A 13 -0.74 -14.85 -4.21
CA VAL A 13 -1.98 -14.18 -4.60
C VAL A 13 -1.71 -12.69 -4.68
N ALA A 14 -1.69 -12.12 -5.89
CA ALA A 14 -1.58 -10.68 -6.11
C ALA A 14 -2.99 -10.11 -6.35
N VAL A 15 -3.33 -9.02 -5.65
CA VAL A 15 -4.69 -8.46 -5.63
C VAL A 15 -4.68 -7.04 -6.16
N ASP A 16 -5.49 -6.80 -7.19
CA ASP A 16 -5.89 -5.45 -7.58
C ASP A 16 -6.96 -4.95 -6.60
N LEU A 17 -6.62 -4.07 -5.66
CA LEU A 17 -7.61 -3.46 -4.77
C LEU A 17 -8.39 -2.37 -5.54
N PRO A 18 -9.73 -2.40 -5.59
CA PRO A 18 -10.50 -1.30 -6.16
C PRO A 18 -10.12 0.04 -5.53
N PRO A 19 -9.99 1.15 -6.27
CA PRO A 19 -10.35 1.30 -7.68
C PRO A 19 -9.22 0.92 -8.65
N PHE A 20 -8.10 0.37 -8.17
CA PHE A 20 -6.92 0.13 -8.97
C PHE A 20 -7.00 -1.14 -9.83
N GLY A 21 -6.15 -1.19 -10.84
CA GLY A 21 -6.00 -2.36 -11.69
C GLY A 21 -7.29 -2.71 -12.42
N TYR A 22 -7.58 -4.00 -12.53
CA TYR A 22 -8.71 -4.54 -13.29
C TYR A 22 -9.90 -4.96 -12.44
N SER A 23 -9.82 -4.81 -11.11
CA SER A 23 -10.96 -5.07 -10.24
C SER A 23 -12.15 -4.15 -10.53
N GLU A 24 -13.35 -4.63 -10.24
CA GLU A 24 -14.57 -3.84 -10.38
C GLU A 24 -14.54 -2.64 -9.43
N HIS A 25 -14.96 -1.46 -9.92
CA HIS A 25 -15.10 -0.27 -9.10
C HIS A 25 -16.26 -0.45 -8.10
N ASP A 26 -16.11 0.05 -6.87
CA ASP A 26 -17.21 0.00 -5.90
C ASP A 26 -18.22 1.10 -6.20
N ALA A 27 -19.44 0.73 -6.57
CA ALA A 27 -20.53 1.67 -6.82
C ALA A 27 -20.85 2.57 -5.61
N ARG A 28 -20.50 2.14 -4.40
CA ARG A 28 -20.65 2.93 -3.16
C ARG A 28 -19.38 3.68 -2.75
N ALA A 29 -18.33 3.66 -3.58
CA ALA A 29 -17.05 4.33 -3.34
C ALA A 29 -16.40 3.98 -1.98
N ARG A 30 -16.56 2.76 -1.49
CA ARG A 30 -15.99 2.31 -0.21
C ARG A 30 -14.53 1.90 -0.40
N TYR A 31 -13.66 2.90 -0.45
CA TYR A 31 -12.22 2.74 -0.62
C TYR A 31 -11.42 3.05 0.66
N ASP A 32 -12.10 3.21 1.79
CA ASP A 32 -11.49 3.33 3.12
C ASP A 32 -10.79 2.03 3.57
N ARG A 33 -9.94 2.13 4.59
CA ARG A 33 -9.13 1.00 5.07
C ARG A 33 -9.96 -0.21 5.51
N ARG A 34 -11.10 0.02 6.19
CA ARG A 34 -11.94 -1.07 6.71
C ARG A 34 -12.59 -1.84 5.56
N SER A 35 -13.11 -1.11 4.58
CA SER A 35 -13.73 -1.71 3.40
C SER A 35 -12.72 -2.50 2.57
N GLN A 36 -11.51 -1.99 2.41
CA GLN A 36 -10.42 -2.69 1.71
C GLN A 36 -9.91 -3.90 2.50
N ALA A 37 -9.79 -3.80 3.83
CA ALA A 37 -9.44 -4.94 4.69
C ALA A 37 -10.49 -6.05 4.60
N ALA A 38 -11.78 -5.71 4.53
CA ALA A 38 -12.85 -6.69 4.32
C ALA A 38 -12.71 -7.42 2.96
N ARG A 39 -12.27 -6.71 1.91
CA ARG A 39 -11.97 -7.32 0.60
C ARG A 39 -10.77 -8.26 0.68
N LEU A 40 -9.68 -7.84 1.32
CA LEU A 40 -8.51 -8.69 1.53
C LEU A 40 -8.86 -9.96 2.33
N ARG A 41 -9.68 -9.82 3.38
CA ARG A 41 -10.19 -10.96 4.16
C ARG A 41 -10.99 -11.93 3.29
N ALA A 42 -11.85 -11.42 2.42
CA ALA A 42 -12.63 -12.24 1.48
C ALA A 42 -11.72 -12.97 0.48
N VAL A 43 -10.70 -12.29 -0.06
CA VAL A 43 -9.70 -12.94 -0.93
C VAL A 43 -8.99 -14.07 -0.18
N LEU A 44 -8.49 -13.82 1.02
CA LEU A 44 -7.83 -14.88 1.81
C LEU A 44 -8.76 -16.05 2.09
N ALA A 45 -10.02 -15.80 2.44
CA ALA A 45 -11.00 -16.87 2.65
C ALA A 45 -11.23 -17.72 1.39
N ALA A 46 -11.15 -17.12 0.21
CA ALA A 46 -11.35 -17.80 -1.07
C ALA A 46 -10.09 -18.52 -1.58
N THR A 47 -8.89 -18.05 -1.24
CA THR A 47 -7.64 -18.51 -1.87
C THR A 47 -6.71 -19.31 -0.98
N SER A 48 -6.88 -19.29 0.34
CA SER A 48 -6.03 -20.03 1.26
C SER A 48 -6.79 -20.52 2.50
N PRO A 49 -6.75 -21.83 2.82
CA PRO A 49 -7.27 -22.33 4.09
C PRO A 49 -6.36 -21.99 5.28
N MET A 50 -5.09 -21.66 5.02
CA MET A 50 -4.08 -21.37 6.03
C MET A 50 -3.89 -19.86 6.24
N PRO A 51 -3.36 -19.41 7.40
CA PRO A 51 -2.93 -18.04 7.58
C PRO A 51 -1.87 -17.65 6.53
N ALA A 52 -1.95 -16.45 5.97
CA ALA A 52 -1.07 -15.99 4.90
C ALA A 52 -0.02 -15.00 5.42
N ILE A 53 1.13 -14.94 4.74
CA ILE A 53 2.02 -13.79 4.86
C ILE A 53 1.48 -12.68 3.97
N VAL A 54 1.15 -11.53 4.57
CA VAL A 54 0.60 -10.38 3.85
C VAL A 54 1.73 -9.40 3.57
N VAL A 55 2.03 -9.19 2.28
CA VAL A 55 3.01 -8.21 1.82
C VAL A 55 2.27 -7.02 1.23
N ALA A 56 2.51 -5.83 1.76
CA ALA A 56 1.78 -4.62 1.38
C ALA A 56 2.71 -3.44 1.16
N HIS A 57 2.51 -2.71 0.06
CA HIS A 57 3.29 -1.54 -0.32
C HIS A 57 2.46 -0.27 -0.21
N SER A 58 3.06 0.83 0.28
CA SER A 58 2.48 2.18 0.23
C SER A 58 1.04 2.21 0.77
N PHE A 59 0.09 2.69 -0.02
CA PHE A 59 -1.33 2.76 0.33
C PHE A 59 -1.91 1.41 0.80
N GLY A 60 -1.42 0.29 0.27
CA GLY A 60 -1.85 -1.05 0.68
C GLY A 60 -1.53 -1.39 2.13
N ALA A 61 -0.58 -0.70 2.76
CA ALA A 61 -0.19 -0.95 4.16
C ALA A 61 -1.32 -0.66 5.16
N GLY A 62 -2.13 0.36 4.90
CA GLY A 62 -3.30 0.71 5.73
C GLY A 62 -4.29 -0.45 5.87
N PRO A 63 -4.91 -0.91 4.78
CA PRO A 63 -5.86 -2.02 4.82
C PRO A 63 -5.23 -3.37 5.18
N ALA A 64 -3.95 -3.60 4.87
CA ALA A 64 -3.25 -4.81 5.32
C ALA A 64 -3.05 -4.84 6.84
N THR A 65 -2.67 -3.71 7.42
CA THR A 65 -2.58 -3.53 8.88
C THR A 65 -3.95 -3.66 9.54
N GLU A 66 -4.98 -3.05 8.94
CA GLU A 66 -6.36 -3.17 9.39
C GLU A 66 -6.83 -4.64 9.40
N LEU A 67 -6.55 -5.40 8.33
CA LEU A 67 -6.81 -6.84 8.27
C LEU A 67 -6.12 -7.60 9.42
N ALA A 68 -4.84 -7.31 9.66
CA ALA A 68 -4.06 -7.95 10.73
C ALA A 68 -4.60 -7.64 12.13
N LEU A 69 -5.26 -6.49 12.33
CA LEU A 69 -5.94 -6.14 13.58
C LEU A 69 -7.28 -6.86 13.74
N VAL A 70 -8.10 -6.91 12.68
CA VAL A 70 -9.47 -7.45 12.77
C VAL A 70 -9.56 -8.96 12.60
N ASP A 71 -8.58 -9.58 11.94
CA ASP A 71 -8.53 -11.02 11.73
C ASP A 71 -7.08 -11.56 11.84
N PRO A 72 -6.45 -11.42 13.02
CA PRO A 72 -5.04 -11.80 13.22
C PRO A 72 -4.78 -13.28 12.96
N LYS A 73 -5.79 -14.14 13.12
CA LYS A 73 -5.65 -15.59 12.89
C LYS A 73 -5.44 -15.94 11.42
N ARG A 74 -5.79 -15.04 10.48
CA ARG A 74 -5.59 -15.24 9.04
C ARG A 74 -4.29 -14.64 8.52
N VAL A 75 -3.53 -13.96 9.37
CA VAL A 75 -2.27 -13.30 9.01
C VAL A 75 -1.14 -13.93 9.80
N ALA A 76 -0.30 -14.73 9.14
CA ALA A 76 0.89 -15.33 9.75
C ALA A 76 1.97 -14.27 10.04
N ARG A 77 2.14 -13.33 9.10
CA ARG A 77 3.11 -12.23 9.19
C ARG A 77 2.63 -11.06 8.33
N LEU A 78 2.99 -9.85 8.73
CA LEU A 78 2.75 -8.62 7.98
C LEU A 78 4.09 -8.01 7.54
N VAL A 79 4.32 -7.92 6.24
CA VAL A 79 5.50 -7.25 5.66
C VAL A 79 5.04 -5.95 5.02
N LEU A 80 5.50 -4.82 5.55
CA LEU A 80 5.18 -3.48 5.04
C LEU A 80 6.37 -2.90 4.30
N ILE A 81 6.13 -2.49 3.06
CA ILE A 81 7.12 -1.88 2.17
C ILE A 81 6.72 -0.42 1.99
N ASP A 82 7.53 0.53 2.45
CA ASP A 82 7.26 1.98 2.32
C ASP A 82 5.80 2.33 2.69
N GLY A 83 5.34 1.81 3.83
CA GLY A 83 3.91 1.74 4.15
C GLY A 83 3.28 3.11 4.49
N ALA A 84 2.22 3.48 3.77
CA ALA A 84 1.48 4.71 4.00
C ALA A 84 0.37 4.51 5.05
N LEU A 85 0.73 4.54 6.34
CA LEU A 85 -0.24 4.51 7.44
C LEU A 85 -0.79 5.89 7.82
N GLY A 86 -0.31 6.96 7.18
CA GLY A 86 -0.71 8.34 7.49
C GLY A 86 -0.28 8.75 8.90
N GLU A 87 -0.80 9.87 9.38
CA GLU A 87 -0.63 10.25 10.78
C GLU A 87 -1.35 9.25 11.69
N LEU A 88 -0.63 8.77 12.71
CA LEU A 88 -1.22 8.00 13.80
C LEU A 88 -1.84 8.95 14.82
N ASP A 89 -2.98 8.56 15.37
CA ASP A 89 -3.82 9.37 16.25
C ASP A 89 -4.19 10.75 15.66
N PRO A 90 -4.70 10.77 14.42
CA PRO A 90 -5.11 11.99 13.73
C PRO A 90 -6.17 12.76 14.54
N ALA A 91 -5.97 14.06 14.71
CA ALA A 91 -6.91 14.94 15.40
C ALA A 91 -7.91 15.57 14.40
N GLY A 92 -9.21 15.30 14.60
CA GLY A 92 -10.29 15.88 13.82
C GLY A 92 -10.44 15.29 12.40
N PRO A 93 -11.43 15.76 11.62
CA PRO A 93 -11.63 15.30 10.25
C PRO A 93 -10.56 15.92 9.34
N GLY A 94 -9.35 15.37 9.37
CA GLY A 94 -8.31 15.87 8.48
C GLY A 94 -8.51 15.42 7.03
N GLY A 95 -7.81 16.10 6.13
CA GLY A 95 -8.00 16.02 4.69
C GLY A 95 -8.79 17.20 4.14
N ASN A 96 -8.49 17.60 2.90
CA ASN A 96 -9.17 18.72 2.27
C ASN A 96 -10.62 18.32 1.91
N ALA A 97 -11.59 18.81 2.68
CA ALA A 97 -13.02 18.52 2.48
C ALA A 97 -13.51 18.82 1.04
N LEU A 98 -12.87 19.77 0.34
CA LEU A 98 -13.15 20.07 -1.06
C LEU A 98 -12.89 18.88 -1.99
N LEU A 99 -11.93 18.01 -1.68
CA LEU A 99 -11.63 16.82 -2.48
C LEU A 99 -12.71 15.74 -2.36
N ARG A 100 -13.68 15.90 -1.46
CA ARG A 100 -14.88 15.05 -1.42
C ARG A 100 -15.91 15.46 -2.47
N LEU A 101 -15.80 16.66 -3.04
CA LEU A 101 -16.72 17.18 -4.05
C LEU A 101 -16.29 16.65 -5.44
N PRO A 102 -17.13 15.86 -6.13
CA PRO A 102 -16.75 15.24 -7.40
C PRO A 102 -16.33 16.24 -8.48
N PHE A 103 -16.96 17.42 -8.52
CA PHE A 103 -16.64 18.48 -9.48
C PHE A 103 -15.28 19.15 -9.21
N ILE A 104 -14.65 18.90 -8.06
CA ILE A 104 -13.27 19.32 -7.75
C ILE A 104 -12.30 18.15 -7.98
N ALA A 105 -12.61 16.99 -7.41
CA ALA A 105 -11.72 15.83 -7.44
C ALA A 105 -11.57 15.23 -8.85
N GLN A 106 -12.65 15.15 -9.63
CA GLN A 106 -12.57 14.54 -10.96
C GLN A 106 -11.71 15.34 -11.94
N PRO A 107 -11.85 16.67 -12.08
CA PRO A 107 -10.93 17.45 -12.91
C PRO A 107 -9.47 17.35 -12.45
N LEU A 108 -9.22 17.37 -11.13
CA LEU A 108 -7.87 17.21 -10.57
C LEU A 108 -7.27 15.84 -10.96
N VAL A 109 -8.01 14.75 -10.76
CA VAL A 109 -7.58 13.39 -11.12
C VAL A 109 -7.41 13.25 -12.63
N ALA A 110 -8.34 13.82 -13.42
CA ALA A 110 -8.27 13.84 -14.88
C ALA A 110 -7.03 14.57 -15.40
N ALA A 111 -6.61 15.64 -14.71
CA ALA A 111 -5.42 16.41 -15.06
C ALA A 111 -4.11 15.75 -14.58
N THR A 112 -4.18 14.84 -13.61
CA THR A 112 -3.01 14.25 -12.94
C THR A 112 -2.95 12.73 -13.07
N LEU A 113 -3.62 12.00 -12.18
CA LEU A 113 -3.51 10.55 -12.00
C LEU A 113 -3.92 9.74 -13.23
N THR A 114 -4.96 10.19 -13.96
CA THR A 114 -5.43 9.51 -15.17
C THR A 114 -5.03 10.23 -16.45
N ASN A 115 -4.24 11.31 -16.35
CA ASN A 115 -3.75 12.04 -17.51
C ASN A 115 -2.55 11.30 -18.14
N PRO A 116 -2.64 10.83 -19.39
CA PRO A 116 -1.54 10.12 -20.04
C PRO A 116 -0.24 10.93 -20.13
N HIS A 117 -0.35 12.26 -20.19
CA HIS A 117 0.80 13.17 -20.29
C HIS A 117 1.39 13.52 -18.91
N ALA A 118 0.59 13.54 -17.85
CA ALA A 118 1.05 13.91 -16.51
C ALA A 118 1.50 12.71 -15.66
N ILE A 119 0.80 11.57 -15.75
CA ILE A 119 1.04 10.40 -14.88
C ILE A 119 2.49 9.92 -14.94
N GLY A 120 3.12 9.99 -16.11
CA GLY A 120 4.50 9.57 -16.28
C GLY A 120 5.53 10.46 -15.58
N ALA A 121 5.25 11.76 -15.43
CA ALA A 121 6.08 12.66 -14.64
C ALA A 121 5.85 12.42 -13.14
N LEU A 122 4.59 12.22 -12.74
CA LEU A 122 4.20 11.93 -11.37
C LEU A 122 4.77 10.60 -10.86
N SER A 123 4.66 9.50 -11.62
CA SER A 123 5.26 8.22 -11.21
C SER A 123 6.79 8.32 -11.10
N ARG A 124 7.44 9.04 -12.02
CA ARG A 124 8.89 9.30 -11.93
C ARG A 124 9.26 10.14 -10.72
N SER A 125 8.43 11.09 -10.29
CA SER A 125 8.77 11.94 -9.13
C SER A 125 8.88 11.13 -7.83
N MET A 126 8.20 10.00 -7.73
CA MET A 126 8.20 9.12 -6.54
C MET A 126 9.47 8.26 -6.40
N LEU A 127 10.22 8.06 -7.49
CA LEU A 127 11.41 7.19 -7.49
C LEU A 127 12.67 7.97 -7.15
N ALA A 128 13.65 7.37 -6.47
CA ALA A 128 15.00 7.92 -6.44
C ALA A 128 15.74 7.62 -7.76
N ARG A 129 15.55 6.41 -8.28
CA ARG A 129 16.13 5.93 -9.55
C ARG A 129 15.12 6.12 -10.68
N LYS A 130 15.21 7.25 -11.37
CA LYS A 130 14.18 7.72 -12.33
C LYS A 130 14.06 6.82 -13.57
N GLU A 131 15.14 6.15 -13.92
CA GLU A 131 15.28 5.27 -15.08
C GLU A 131 14.42 4.01 -14.94
N ALA A 132 14.21 3.54 -13.71
CA ALA A 132 13.42 2.35 -13.40
C ALA A 132 11.92 2.52 -13.75
N ALA A 133 11.43 3.75 -13.90
CA ALA A 133 10.05 4.02 -14.27
C ALA A 133 9.68 3.55 -15.69
N ALA A 134 10.66 3.43 -16.59
CA ALA A 134 10.40 3.17 -18.00
C ALA A 134 9.78 1.79 -18.24
N GLU A 135 10.32 0.76 -17.57
CA GLU A 135 9.94 -0.65 -17.75
C GLU A 135 8.45 -0.90 -17.44
N TRP A 136 7.93 -0.28 -16.37
CA TRP A 136 6.59 -0.56 -15.85
C TRP A 136 5.53 0.44 -16.31
N ARG A 137 5.91 1.43 -17.11
CA ARG A 137 5.06 2.57 -17.42
C ARG A 137 3.75 2.17 -18.10
N GLU A 138 3.78 1.31 -19.11
CA GLU A 138 2.55 0.93 -19.82
C GLU A 138 1.68 0.01 -18.96
N THR A 139 2.29 -0.95 -18.26
CA THR A 139 1.60 -1.84 -17.33
C THR A 139 0.81 -1.06 -16.27
N LEU A 140 1.41 -0.02 -15.69
CA LEU A 140 0.75 0.82 -14.68
C LEU A 140 -0.31 1.74 -15.28
N ARG A 141 -0.18 2.14 -16.55
CA ARG A 141 -1.13 3.05 -17.22
C ARG A 141 -2.32 2.36 -17.86
N ALA A 142 -2.17 1.11 -18.30
CA ALA A 142 -3.22 0.40 -19.02
C ALA A 142 -4.55 0.34 -18.24
N PRO A 143 -4.59 0.04 -16.93
CA PRO A 143 -5.84 -0.01 -16.18
C PRO A 143 -6.52 1.36 -16.03
N MET A 144 -5.76 2.46 -16.13
CA MET A 144 -6.30 3.82 -16.04
C MET A 144 -7.18 4.20 -17.22
N ARG A 145 -7.12 3.44 -18.33
CA ARG A 145 -7.95 3.64 -19.52
C ARG A 145 -9.34 3.03 -19.41
N ARG A 146 -9.61 2.25 -18.36
CA ARG A 146 -10.93 1.62 -18.15
C ARG A 146 -12.02 2.68 -17.92
N PRO A 147 -13.25 2.47 -18.42
CA PRO A 147 -14.36 3.36 -18.14
C PRO A 147 -14.58 3.55 -16.64
N GLY A 148 -14.76 4.81 -16.23
CA GLY A 148 -15.02 5.16 -14.83
C GLY A 148 -13.79 5.27 -13.93
N THR A 149 -12.57 4.98 -14.41
CA THR A 149 -11.35 5.04 -13.56
C THR A 149 -11.12 6.43 -12.96
N THR A 150 -11.28 7.51 -13.74
CA THR A 150 -11.14 8.88 -13.21
C THR A 150 -12.13 9.16 -12.08
N ALA A 151 -13.40 8.77 -12.24
CA ALA A 151 -14.42 8.95 -11.20
C ALA A 151 -14.12 8.10 -9.96
N ALA A 152 -13.65 6.86 -10.15
CA ALA A 152 -13.31 5.96 -9.07
C ALA A 152 -12.07 6.43 -8.28
N TYR A 153 -11.03 6.90 -8.97
CA TYR A 153 -9.83 7.50 -8.35
C TYR A 153 -10.16 8.80 -7.62
N ALA A 154 -11.04 9.64 -8.19
CA ALA A 154 -11.51 10.85 -7.52
C ALA A 154 -12.27 10.53 -6.23
N ALA A 155 -13.06 9.47 -6.22
CA ALA A 155 -13.77 9.02 -5.03
C ALA A 155 -12.85 8.35 -3.99
N TRP A 156 -11.72 7.78 -4.43
CA TRP A 156 -10.67 7.25 -3.55
C TRP A 156 -9.77 8.33 -2.96
N LEU A 157 -9.53 9.45 -3.67
CA LEU A 157 -8.58 10.49 -3.26
C LEU A 157 -8.78 10.99 -1.81
N PRO A 158 -10.01 11.15 -1.29
CA PRO A 158 -10.22 11.44 0.12
C PRO A 158 -9.68 10.36 1.06
N SER A 159 -9.71 9.07 0.72
CA SER A 159 -9.17 7.99 1.57
C SER A 159 -7.65 8.04 1.69
N LEU A 160 -6.96 8.54 0.66
CA LEU A 160 -5.52 8.79 0.71
C LEU A 160 -5.17 9.94 1.65
N LEU A 161 -5.97 11.01 1.62
CA LEU A 161 -5.66 12.29 2.28
C LEU A 161 -6.43 12.51 3.59
N ALA A 162 -7.42 11.67 3.90
CA ALA A 162 -8.17 11.75 5.14
C ALA A 162 -7.22 11.47 6.29
N ALA A 163 -7.23 12.36 7.29
CA ALA A 163 -6.48 12.11 8.50
C ALA A 163 -7.16 10.99 9.30
N ASP A 164 -8.49 11.02 9.43
CA ASP A 164 -9.24 10.02 10.20
C ASP A 164 -10.44 9.45 9.42
N ASP A 165 -10.42 8.14 9.17
CA ASP A 165 -11.53 7.34 8.63
C ASP A 165 -12.10 6.37 9.68
N GLY A 166 -11.73 6.56 10.95
CA GLY A 166 -12.11 5.72 12.08
C GLY A 166 -11.39 4.38 12.13
N ALA A 167 -10.52 4.05 11.17
CA ALA A 167 -9.86 2.74 11.14
C ALA A 167 -8.91 2.53 12.35
N PRO A 168 -9.03 1.43 13.10
CA PRO A 168 -8.05 0.99 14.10
C PRO A 168 -6.59 1.10 13.65
N SER A 169 -6.29 0.80 12.38
CA SER A 169 -4.95 0.96 11.80
C SER A 169 -4.40 2.39 11.76
N ARG A 170 -5.17 3.40 12.20
CA ARG A 170 -4.72 4.79 12.42
C ARG A 170 -4.48 5.13 13.90
N ARG A 171 -4.69 4.19 14.82
CA ARG A 171 -4.57 4.43 16.26
C ARG A 171 -3.34 3.75 16.80
N THR A 172 -2.47 4.51 17.48
CA THR A 172 -1.24 3.97 18.06
C THR A 172 -1.55 2.82 19.03
N GLU A 173 -2.59 2.99 19.87
CA GLU A 173 -3.02 1.96 20.82
C GLU A 173 -3.43 0.65 20.13
N ALA A 174 -4.18 0.74 19.03
CA ALA A 174 -4.59 -0.46 18.29
C ALA A 174 -3.39 -1.15 17.65
N LEU A 175 -2.44 -0.39 17.09
CA LEU A 175 -1.21 -0.93 16.49
C LEU A 175 -0.36 -1.71 17.51
N LEU A 176 -0.30 -1.27 18.76
CA LEU A 176 0.36 -2.00 19.85
C LEU A 176 -0.30 -3.36 20.14
N GLY A 177 -1.56 -3.54 19.73
CA GLY A 177 -2.32 -4.79 19.83
C GLY A 177 -2.09 -5.79 18.69
N LEU A 178 -1.32 -5.44 17.65
CA LEU A 178 -1.02 -6.34 16.52
C LEU A 178 -0.42 -7.66 17.02
N LYS A 179 -1.04 -8.77 16.61
CA LYS A 179 -0.60 -10.13 16.97
C LYS A 179 0.39 -10.74 15.98
N PRO A 180 0.22 -10.57 14.65
CA PRO A 180 1.20 -11.10 13.70
C PRO A 180 2.54 -10.39 13.84
N ALA A 181 3.64 -11.10 13.59
CA ALA A 181 4.94 -10.45 13.48
C ALA A 181 4.92 -9.44 12.32
N VAL A 182 5.53 -8.28 12.56
CA VAL A 182 5.68 -7.23 11.56
C VAL A 182 7.13 -7.17 11.11
N ARG A 183 7.33 -6.96 9.81
CA ARG A 183 8.62 -6.66 9.17
C ARG A 183 8.46 -5.45 8.28
N LEU A 184 9.46 -4.57 8.30
CA LEU A 184 9.45 -3.34 7.51
C LEU A 184 10.60 -3.37 6.50
N ILE A 185 10.33 -2.96 5.28
CA ILE A 185 11.34 -2.71 4.24
C ILE A 185 11.11 -1.28 3.74
N TRP A 186 12.17 -0.49 3.62
CA TRP A 186 12.00 0.93 3.35
C TRP A 186 13.14 1.52 2.53
N GLY A 187 12.80 2.30 1.51
CA GLY A 187 13.74 3.12 0.77
C GLY A 187 14.20 4.33 1.58
N GLU A 188 15.51 4.53 1.74
CA GLU A 188 16.03 5.67 2.49
C GLU A 188 15.82 7.02 1.79
N ALA A 189 15.68 7.00 0.47
CA ALA A 189 15.44 8.17 -0.35
C ALA A 189 13.95 8.35 -0.71
N ASP A 190 13.04 7.63 -0.03
CA ASP A 190 11.61 7.81 -0.20
C ASP A 190 11.18 9.23 0.24
N THR A 191 10.52 9.94 -0.68
CA THR A 191 9.98 11.29 -0.46
C THR A 191 8.45 11.31 -0.34
N VAL A 192 7.78 10.20 -0.63
CA VAL A 192 6.33 10.01 -0.53
C VAL A 192 5.97 9.55 0.88
N THR A 193 6.66 8.53 1.38
CA THR A 193 6.58 8.08 2.77
C THR A 193 7.98 8.11 3.39
N PRO A 194 8.45 9.28 3.87
CA PRO A 194 9.81 9.45 4.36
C PRO A 194 10.23 8.38 5.37
N ILE A 195 11.50 7.95 5.30
CA ILE A 195 12.08 6.92 6.18
C ILE A 195 11.86 7.17 7.68
N SER A 196 11.71 8.43 8.10
CA SER A 196 11.37 8.78 9.48
C SER A 196 10.04 8.16 9.94
N GLN A 197 9.06 8.00 9.05
CA GLN A 197 7.80 7.31 9.34
C GLN A 197 8.04 5.81 9.57
N GLY A 198 8.85 5.18 8.71
CA GLY A 198 9.23 3.77 8.88
C GLY A 198 10.00 3.52 10.18
N LEU A 199 10.93 4.40 10.55
CA LEU A 199 11.66 4.32 11.81
C LEU A 199 10.75 4.53 13.03
N ALA A 200 9.81 5.46 12.97
CA ALA A 200 8.83 5.67 14.03
C ALA A 200 7.93 4.43 14.22
N LEU A 201 7.46 3.83 13.10
CA LEU A 201 6.67 2.61 13.12
C LEU A 201 7.47 1.41 13.65
N ALA A 202 8.73 1.26 13.23
CA ALA A 202 9.64 0.22 13.74
C ALA A 202 9.79 0.31 15.25
N ARG A 203 9.99 1.53 15.77
CA ARG A 203 10.10 1.79 17.20
C ARG A 203 8.80 1.49 17.96
N LEU A 204 7.66 1.91 17.41
CA LEU A 204 6.34 1.68 18.00
C LEU A 204 6.05 0.17 18.14
N LEU A 205 6.26 -0.57 17.06
CA LEU A 205 5.94 -2.00 16.97
C LEU A 205 7.04 -2.92 17.48
N ARG A 206 8.22 -2.36 17.81
CA ARG A 206 9.46 -3.12 18.06
C ARG A 206 9.76 -4.10 16.91
N ALA A 207 9.47 -3.67 15.68
CA ALA A 207 9.60 -4.49 14.48
C ALA A 207 10.95 -4.24 13.79
N PRO A 208 11.61 -5.29 13.26
CA PRO A 208 12.78 -5.12 12.41
C PRO A 208 12.47 -4.29 11.16
N ILE A 209 13.43 -3.45 10.77
CA ILE A 209 13.37 -2.65 9.55
C ILE A 209 14.62 -2.84 8.71
N THR A 210 14.43 -3.25 7.46
CA THR A 210 15.48 -3.32 6.45
C THR A 210 15.46 -2.03 5.63
N ARG A 211 16.57 -1.29 5.69
CA ARG A 211 16.75 -0.01 4.99
C ARG A 211 17.45 -0.24 3.66
N LEU A 212 16.98 0.42 2.60
CA LEU A 212 17.54 0.31 1.25
C LEU A 212 18.15 1.67 0.84
N PRO A 213 19.49 1.82 0.94
CA PRO A 213 20.17 3.08 0.62
C PRO A 213 19.99 3.48 -0.84
N GLY A 214 19.70 4.77 -1.08
CA GLY A 214 19.55 5.32 -2.43
C GLY A 214 18.33 4.79 -3.21
N VAL A 215 17.37 4.17 -2.52
CA VAL A 215 16.11 3.68 -3.10
C VAL A 215 14.96 4.58 -2.64
N GLY A 216 14.08 4.93 -3.58
CA GLY A 216 12.91 5.77 -3.33
C GLY A 216 11.67 4.97 -2.92
N HIS A 217 10.49 5.46 -3.31
CA HIS A 217 9.21 4.94 -2.84
C HIS A 217 8.82 3.57 -3.40
N VAL A 218 9.46 3.09 -4.48
CA VAL A 218 9.04 1.83 -5.13
C VAL A 218 10.20 0.84 -5.25
N PRO A 219 10.72 0.30 -4.12
CA PRO A 219 11.95 -0.50 -4.12
C PRO A 219 11.94 -1.71 -5.05
N HIS A 220 10.79 -2.36 -5.19
CA HIS A 220 10.63 -3.55 -6.02
C HIS A 220 10.74 -3.27 -7.53
N ILE A 221 10.65 -2.00 -7.94
CA ILE A 221 10.93 -1.52 -9.30
C ILE A 221 12.33 -0.90 -9.37
N GLU A 222 12.70 -0.09 -8.37
CA GLU A 222 13.95 0.69 -8.38
C GLU A 222 15.22 -0.15 -8.17
N ASP A 223 15.15 -1.15 -7.30
CA ASP A 223 16.30 -1.99 -6.96
C ASP A 223 15.90 -3.44 -6.63
N PRO A 224 15.44 -4.23 -7.63
CA PRO A 224 15.10 -5.63 -7.41
C PRO A 224 16.27 -6.44 -6.82
N THR A 225 17.51 -6.09 -7.17
CA THR A 225 18.73 -6.78 -6.72
C THR A 225 18.89 -6.76 -5.20
N HIS A 226 18.62 -5.61 -4.56
CA HIS A 226 18.68 -5.50 -3.10
C HIS A 226 17.32 -5.73 -2.43
N PHE A 227 16.22 -5.40 -3.11
CA PHE A 227 14.87 -5.59 -2.57
C PHE A 227 14.49 -7.06 -2.42
N LEU A 228 14.78 -7.93 -3.40
CA LEU A 228 14.36 -9.33 -3.35
C LEU A 228 15.02 -10.11 -2.20
N PRO A 229 16.34 -9.98 -1.93
CA PRO A 229 16.95 -10.57 -0.73
C PRO A 229 16.36 -10.02 0.59
N ALA A 230 16.06 -8.71 0.65
CA ALA A 230 15.42 -8.11 1.81
C ALA A 230 14.01 -8.68 2.04
N LEU A 231 13.25 -8.88 0.96
CA LEU A 231 11.94 -9.53 1.00
C LEU A 231 12.07 -10.97 1.50
N ASP A 232 13.02 -11.74 0.96
CA ASP A 232 13.23 -13.14 1.37
C ASP A 232 13.52 -13.23 2.88
N ALA A 233 14.43 -12.39 3.40
CA ALA A 233 14.71 -12.33 4.83
C ALA A 233 13.45 -12.00 5.67
N ALA A 234 12.66 -11.02 5.24
CA ALA A 234 11.41 -10.66 5.90
C ALA A 234 10.35 -11.78 5.87
N LEU A 235 10.42 -12.70 4.90
CA LEU A 235 9.53 -13.86 4.77
C LEU A 235 10.00 -15.09 5.58
N GLU A 236 11.29 -15.18 5.93
CA GLU A 236 11.86 -16.40 6.51
C GLU A 236 12.16 -16.27 8.00
N GLU A 237 12.43 -15.06 8.51
CA GLU A 237 12.82 -14.89 9.90
C GLU A 237 11.76 -15.44 10.88
N PRO A 238 12.15 -16.31 11.83
CA PRO A 238 11.24 -16.82 12.85
C PRO A 238 10.57 -15.67 13.62
N THR A 239 9.28 -15.86 13.91
CA THR A 239 8.56 -15.06 14.89
C THR A 239 9.23 -15.33 16.25
N GLN A 240 9.88 -14.33 16.85
CA GLN A 240 10.38 -14.43 18.24
C GLN A 240 9.20 -14.48 19.22
#